data_AF-A0A7S4MVS5-F1
#
_entry.id   AF-A0A7S4MVS5-F1
#
_cell.length_a   1.000
_cell.length_b   1.000
_cell.length_c   1.000
_cell.angle_alpha   90.00
_cell.angle_beta   90.00
_cell.angle_gamma   90.00
#
_symmetry.space_group_name_H-M   'P 1'
#
loop_
_entity.id
_entity.type
_entity.pdbx_description
1 polymer ?
#
loop_
_entity_poly.entity_id
_entity_poly.type
_entity_poly.pdbx_seq_one_letter_code
_entity_poly.pdbx_strand_id
1 'polypeptide(L)'
;MQDWSQLLAHANEAAQKETWELPPEELFQRILAQINRSKRDILQEKYNACCDPSSNAQARSVFIRVLKRIAESFMSCLLQMQHGGRDGLSSSTGAGAAP
;
A
#
# COMPACT_ATOMS: atom_id res chain seq x y z
N MET A 1 4.86 1.33 9.55
CA MET A 1 3.70 0.40 9.56
C MET A 1 2.39 1.12 9.84
N GLN A 2 2.33 1.99 10.86
CA GLN A 2 1.08 2.68 11.22
C GLN A 2 0.50 3.52 10.07
N ASP A 3 1.33 4.25 9.31
CA ASP A 3 0.83 5.09 8.21
C ASP A 3 0.11 4.26 7.14
N TRP A 4 0.69 3.12 6.72
CA TRP A 4 0.09 2.24 5.71
C TRP A 4 -1.20 1.58 6.20
N SER A 5 -1.27 1.23 7.49
CA SER A 5 -2.48 0.69 8.10
C SER A 5 -3.57 1.75 8.22
N GLN A 6 -3.23 2.98 8.60
CA GLN A 6 -4.15 4.12 8.63
C GLN A 6 -4.67 4.46 7.23
N LEU A 7 -3.79 4.45 6.22
CA LEU A 7 -4.19 4.65 4.82
C LEU A 7 -5.18 3.58 4.37
N LEU A 8 -4.92 2.31 4.70
CA LEU A 8 -5.85 1.23 4.36
C LEU A 8 -7.19 1.38 5.08
N ALA A 9 -7.19 1.70 6.37
CA ALA A 9 -8.41 1.89 7.15
C ALA A 9 -9.26 3.02 6.55
N HIS A 10 -8.64 4.16 6.25
CA HIS A 10 -9.30 5.29 5.61
C HIS A 10 -9.87 4.91 4.23
N ALA A 11 -9.07 4.25 3.38
CA ALA A 11 -9.51 3.87 2.05
C ALA A 11 -10.65 2.82 2.08
N ASN A 12 -10.64 1.91 3.06
CA ASN A 12 -11.73 0.97 3.29
C ASN A 12 -13.01 1.69 3.73
N GLU A 13 -12.91 2.60 4.69
CA GLU A 13 -14.08 3.34 5.17
C GLU A 13 -14.69 4.20 4.06
N ALA A 14 -13.86 4.96 3.34
CA ALA A 14 -14.29 5.80 2.23
C ALA A 14 -14.92 4.99 1.09
N ALA A 15 -14.44 3.76 0.85
CA ALA A 15 -15.02 2.86 -0.14
C ALA A 15 -16.30 2.17 0.35
N GLN A 16 -16.40 1.81 1.63
CA GLN A 16 -17.58 1.16 2.21
C GLN A 16 -18.76 2.14 2.35
N LYS A 17 -18.48 3.37 2.75
CA LYS A 17 -19.49 4.43 2.90
C LYS A 17 -19.75 5.17 1.58
N GLU A 18 -19.03 4.81 0.52
CA GLU A 18 -19.06 5.48 -0.80
C GLU A 18 -18.86 7.01 -0.72
N THR A 19 -18.18 7.50 0.32
CA THR A 19 -17.88 8.93 0.47
C THR A 19 -16.73 9.34 -0.43
N TRP A 20 -15.86 8.40 -0.79
CA TRP A 20 -14.66 8.61 -1.62
C TRP A 20 -13.79 9.77 -1.11
N GLU A 21 -13.83 10.00 0.19
CA GLU A 21 -13.04 11.04 0.85
C GLU A 21 -11.55 10.73 0.71
N LEU A 22 -10.78 11.79 0.48
CA LEU A 22 -9.33 11.71 0.35
C LEU A 22 -8.69 11.56 1.73
N PRO A 23 -7.59 10.79 1.85
CA PRO A 23 -6.86 10.72 3.10
C PRO A 23 -6.33 12.11 3.49
N PRO A 24 -6.18 12.38 4.81
CA PRO A 24 -5.57 13.60 5.30
C PRO A 24 -4.22 13.87 4.65
N GLU A 25 -3.96 15.12 4.28
CA GLU A 25 -2.74 15.49 3.54
C GLU A 25 -1.47 15.09 4.29
N GLU A 26 -1.42 15.28 5.61
CA GLU A 26 -0.28 14.86 6.43
C GLU A 26 0.01 13.35 6.33
N LEU A 27 -1.04 12.52 6.39
CA LEU A 27 -0.90 11.07 6.23
C LEU A 27 -0.41 10.74 4.82
N PHE A 28 -0.97 11.40 3.81
CA PHE A 28 -0.59 11.19 2.42
C PHE A 28 0.89 11.55 2.16
N GLN A 29 1.37 12.67 2.70
CA GLN A 29 2.78 13.08 2.61
C GLN A 29 3.74 12.06 3.26
N ARG A 30 3.38 11.52 4.43
CA ARG A 30 4.16 10.45 5.10
C ARG A 30 4.24 9.18 4.27
N ILE A 31 3.18 8.85 3.54
CA ILE A 31 3.16 7.72 2.60
C ILE A 31 4.04 8.02 1.39
N LEU A 32 3.92 9.22 0.79
CA LEU A 32 4.74 9.66 -0.34
C LEU A 32 6.24 9.60 -0.04
N ALA A 33 6.65 9.92 1.19
CA ALA A 33 8.04 9.82 1.64
C ALA A 33 8.58 8.38 1.59
N GLN A 34 7.71 7.37 1.74
CA GLN A 34 8.05 5.95 1.75
C GLN A 34 8.03 5.31 0.34
N ILE A 35 7.59 6.06 -0.67
CA ILE A 35 7.49 5.60 -2.06
C ILE A 35 8.65 6.16 -2.91
N ASN A 36 9.06 5.40 -3.92
CA ASN A 36 10.03 5.83 -4.94
C ASN A 36 9.62 7.15 -5.60
N ARG A 37 10.60 8.03 -5.84
CA ARG A 37 10.40 9.39 -6.38
C ARG A 37 9.53 9.41 -7.65
N SER A 38 9.83 8.55 -8.62
CA SER A 38 9.07 8.47 -9.88
C SER A 38 7.58 8.14 -9.70
N LYS A 39 7.23 7.31 -8.70
CA LYS A 39 5.83 7.00 -8.37
C LYS A 39 5.19 8.06 -7.48
N ARG A 40 6.00 8.75 -6.66
CA ARG A 40 5.57 9.86 -5.80
C ARG A 40 4.97 10.99 -6.61
N ASP A 41 5.68 11.47 -7.63
CA ASP A 41 5.23 12.59 -8.46
C ASP A 41 3.87 12.30 -9.11
N ILE A 42 3.69 11.08 -9.65
CA ILE A 42 2.43 10.63 -10.25
C ILE A 42 1.30 10.57 -9.22
N LEU A 43 1.55 9.98 -8.04
CA LEU A 43 0.56 9.88 -6.97
C LEU A 43 0.13 11.25 -6.44
N GLN A 44 1.09 12.17 -6.31
CA GLN A 44 0.82 13.52 -5.83
C GLN A 44 0.03 14.35 -6.85
N GLU A 45 0.34 14.24 -8.14
CA GLU A 45 -0.46 14.85 -9.20
C GLU A 45 -1.92 14.37 -9.13
N LYS A 46 -2.14 13.06 -8.98
CA LYS A 46 -3.51 12.50 -8.88
C LYS A 46 -4.24 12.92 -7.62
N TYR A 47 -3.53 13.05 -6.50
CA TYR A 47 -4.11 13.57 -5.25
C TYR A 47 -4.58 15.01 -5.43
N ASN A 48 -3.73 15.88 -5.97
CA ASN A 48 -4.07 17.28 -6.23
C ASN A 48 -5.25 17.41 -7.20
N ALA A 49 -5.27 16.57 -8.26
CA ALA A 49 -6.40 16.52 -9.18
C ALA A 49 -7.71 16.11 -8.48
N CYS A 50 -7.66 15.24 -7.47
CA CYS A 50 -8.83 14.85 -6.70
C CYS A 50 -9.27 15.90 -5.67
N CYS A 51 -8.34 16.70 -5.14
CA CYS A 51 -8.62 17.82 -4.24
C CYS A 51 -9.38 18.95 -4.94
N ASP A 52 -9.26 19.06 -6.27
CA ASP A 52 -10.01 20.05 -7.02
C ASP A 52 -11.53 19.84 -6.85
N PRO A 53 -12.30 20.90 -6.54
CA PRO A 53 -13.76 20.79 -6.36
C PRO A 53 -14.50 20.41 -7.64
N SER A 54 -13.87 20.57 -8.81
CA SER A 54 -14.39 20.12 -10.11
C SER A 54 -14.11 18.64 -10.37
N SER A 55 -13.34 17.97 -9.50
CA SER A 55 -13.03 16.55 -9.66
C SER A 55 -14.28 15.70 -9.46
N ASN A 56 -14.56 14.86 -10.45
CA ASN A 56 -15.73 14.00 -10.44
C ASN A 56 -15.59 12.87 -9.39
N ALA A 57 -16.71 12.47 -8.78
CA ALA A 57 -16.77 11.41 -7.77
C ALA A 57 -16.19 10.08 -8.28
N GLN A 58 -16.35 9.81 -9.58
CA GLN A 58 -15.77 8.64 -10.23
C GLN A 58 -14.24 8.63 -10.19
N ALA A 59 -13.58 9.78 -10.43
CA ALA A 59 -12.12 9.89 -10.39
C ALA A 59 -11.59 9.65 -8.96
N ARG A 60 -12.26 10.24 -7.95
CA ARG A 60 -11.97 10.00 -6.54
C ARG A 60 -12.15 8.53 -6.17
N SER A 61 -13.21 7.88 -6.64
CA SER A 61 -13.45 6.46 -6.39
C SER A 61 -12.33 5.55 -6.91
N VAL A 62 -11.83 5.84 -8.13
CA VAL A 62 -10.73 5.10 -8.74
C VAL A 62 -9.45 5.33 -7.93
N PHE A 63 -9.17 6.58 -7.57
CA PHE A 63 -8.01 6.95 -6.77
C PHE A 63 -7.98 6.24 -5.40
N ILE A 64 -9.10 6.24 -4.67
CA ILE A 64 -9.22 5.56 -3.37
C ILE A 64 -9.01 4.05 -3.50
N ARG A 65 -9.57 3.42 -4.54
CA ARG A 65 -9.35 1.98 -4.80
C ARG A 65 -7.89 1.67 -5.11
N VAL A 66 -7.20 2.55 -5.85
CA VAL A 66 -5.76 2.42 -6.11
C VAL A 66 -4.96 2.54 -4.82
N LEU A 67 -5.25 3.52 -3.97
CA LEU A 67 -4.59 3.67 -2.67
C LEU A 67 -4.78 2.44 -1.78
N LYS A 68 -6.00 1.91 -1.70
CA LYS A 68 -6.30 0.66 -1.01
C LYS A 68 -5.41 -0.48 -1.51
N ARG A 69 -5.36 -0.69 -2.82
CA ARG A 69 -4.60 -1.80 -3.43
C ARG A 69 -3.09 -1.66 -3.22
N ILE A 70 -2.57 -0.44 -3.25
CA ILE A 70 -1.16 -0.16 -2.93
C ILE A 70 -0.89 -0.50 -1.47
N ALA A 71 -1.73 -0.07 -0.54
CA ALA A 71 -1.57 -0.34 0.89
C ALA A 71 -1.63 -1.85 1.20
N GLU A 72 -2.60 -2.57 0.62
CA GLU A 72 -2.71 -4.03 0.73
C GLU A 72 -1.45 -4.72 0.21
N SER A 73 -0.97 -4.34 -0.98
CA SER A 73 0.24 -4.93 -1.57
C SER A 73 1.48 -4.69 -0.70
N PHE A 74 1.60 -3.49 -0.12
CA PHE A 74 2.72 -3.14 0.75
C PHE A 74 2.68 -3.95 2.05
N MET A 75 1.51 -4.09 2.67
CA MET A 75 1.35 -4.89 3.89
C MET A 75 1.56 -6.39 3.64
N SER A 76 1.03 -6.94 2.54
CA SER A 76 1.27 -8.34 2.16
C SER A 76 2.76 -8.60 1.90
N CYS A 77 3.46 -7.69 1.22
CA CYS A 77 4.89 -7.80 0.98
C CYS A 77 5.69 -7.79 2.29
N LEU A 78 5.37 -6.88 3.21
CA LEU A 78 6.00 -6.80 4.53
C LEU A 78 5.73 -8.05 5.38
N LEU A 79 4.50 -8.56 5.40
CA LEU A 79 4.12 -9.79 6.11
C LEU A 79 4.86 -11.01 5.56
N GLN A 80 5.07 -11.07 4.24
CA GLN A 80 5.81 -12.14 3.59
C GLN A 80 7.30 -12.06 3.90
N MET A 81 7.90 -10.87 3.97
CA MET A 81 9.29 -10.71 4.44
C MET A 81 9.45 -11.09 5.92
N GLN A 82 8.45 -10.80 6.74
CA GLN A 82 8.47 -11.16 8.17
C GLN A 82 8.32 -12.68 8.40
N HIS A 83 7.55 -13.39 7.56
CA HIS A 83 7.43 -14.85 7.61
C HIS A 83 8.56 -15.58 6.87
N GLY A 84 9.11 -15.00 5.80
CA GLY A 84 10.19 -15.60 4.98
C GLY A 84 11.58 -15.56 5.61
N GLY A 85 11.76 -14.92 6.77
CA GLY A 85 13.02 -14.87 7.51
C GLY A 85 13.29 -16.09 8.41
N ARG A 86 12.45 -17.14 8.36
CA ARG A 86 12.49 -18.24 9.34
C ARG A 86 12.55 -19.66 8.75
N ASP A 87 12.77 -19.79 7.45
CA ASP A 87 12.97 -21.08 6.74
C ASP A 87 14.40 -21.23 6.17
N GLY A 88 15.38 -20.72 6.90
CA GLY A 88 16.80 -20.82 6.56
C GLY A 88 17.62 -21.46 7.66
N LEU A 89 17.37 -22.75 7.99
CA LEU A 89 18.40 -23.74 8.38
C LEU A 89 17.76 -25.13 8.59
N SER A 90 17.65 -25.92 7.53
CA SER A 90 17.69 -27.40 7.58
C SER A 90 17.97 -27.95 6.19
N SER A 91 19.07 -27.50 5.60
CA SER A 91 19.73 -28.18 4.50
C SER A 91 20.74 -29.18 5.09
N SER A 92 20.27 -30.22 5.78
CA SER A 92 21.13 -31.36 6.08
C SER A 92 21.12 -32.30 4.88
N THR A 93 22.03 -31.99 3.96
CA THR A 93 22.59 -32.88 2.96
C THR A 93 23.15 -34.13 3.64
N GLY A 94 22.56 -35.29 3.38
CA GLY A 94 23.17 -36.60 3.57
C GLY A 94 22.82 -37.43 2.33
N ALA A 95 23.51 -37.23 1.21
CA ALA A 95 24.75 -37.91 0.86
C ALA A 95 24.62 -39.43 1.08
N GLY A 96 24.30 -40.14 0.00
CA GLY A 96 24.33 -41.59 0.00
C GLY A 96 25.74 -42.13 0.22
N ALA A 97 25.83 -43.32 0.80
CA ALA A 97 26.91 -44.27 0.58
C ALA A 97 26.43 -45.66 0.99
N ALA A 98 26.50 -46.60 0.04
CA ALA A 98 26.46 -48.06 0.22
C ALA A 98 27.70 -48.53 1.03
N PRO A 99 27.95 -49.82 1.33
CA PRO A 99 27.73 -51.03 0.50
C PRO A 99 26.57 -51.94 0.92
#